data_AF-A0A0D6M6P8-F1
#
_entry.id   AF-A0A0D6M6P8-F1
#
_cell.length_a   1.000
_cell.length_b   1.000
_cell.length_c   1.000
_cell.angle_alpha   90.00
_cell.angle_beta   90.00
_cell.angle_gamma   90.00
#
_symmetry.space_group_name_H-M   'P 1'
#
loop_
_entity.id
_entity.type
_entity.pdbx_description
1 polymer ?
#
loop_
_entity_poly.entity_id
_entity_poly.type
_entity_poly.pdbx_seq_one_letter_code
_entity_poly.pdbx_strand_id
1 'polypeptide(L)' 'MARTKQTARKSTGGKAPRKQLATKAARKSAPATGGVKKPHRYRPGTVALQEREEKRELGKYHKT' A
#
# COMPACT_ATOMS: atom_id res chain seq x y z
N MET A 1 -7.21 6.50 -44.78
CA MET A 1 -5.95 6.27 -44.05
C MET A 1 -5.47 7.59 -43.47
N ALA A 2 -5.29 7.68 -42.15
CA ALA A 2 -4.88 8.93 -41.48
C ALA A 2 -3.41 8.84 -41.06
N ARG A 3 -2.61 9.86 -41.41
CA ARG A 3 -1.19 9.95 -41.07
C ARG A 3 -1.05 10.44 -39.62
N THR A 4 -0.53 9.60 -38.74
CA THR A 4 -0.13 10.03 -37.39
C THR A 4 1.27 10.64 -37.45
N LYS A 5 1.45 11.85 -36.93
CA LYS A 5 2.79 12.45 -36.73
C LYS A 5 3.31 12.01 -35.36
N GLN A 6 4.51 11.44 -35.33
CA GLN A 6 5.24 11.15 -34.09
C GLN A 6 5.46 12.46 -33.31
N THR A 7 4.91 12.56 -32.10
CA THR A 7 5.23 13.66 -31.18
C THR A 7 6.44 13.29 -30.33
N ALA A 8 7.36 14.23 -30.12
CA ALA A 8 8.43 14.05 -29.15
C ALA A 8 7.83 13.87 -27.74
N ARG A 9 8.17 12.76 -27.07
CA ARG A 9 7.87 12.52 -25.66
C ARG A 9 9.18 12.36 -24.93
N LYS A 10 9.30 12.94 -23.72
CA LYS A 10 10.43 12.68 -22.83
C LYS A 10 10.33 11.24 -22.35
N SER A 11 11.32 10.40 -22.65
CA SER A 11 11.50 9.15 -21.93
C SER A 11 12.12 9.48 -20.58
N THR A 12 11.46 9.15 -19.49
CA THR A 12 12.17 8.99 -18.21
C THR A 12 13.04 7.76 -18.36
N GLY A 13 14.33 8.01 -18.62
CA GLY A 13 15.35 6.98 -18.84
C GLY A 13 15.29 5.89 -17.77
N GLY A 14 15.30 4.64 -18.25
CA GLY A 14 15.26 3.46 -17.41
C GLY A 14 16.32 3.50 -16.32
N LYS A 15 15.98 2.97 -15.15
CA LYS A 15 16.93 2.80 -14.05
C LYS A 15 18.10 1.94 -14.55
N ALA A 16 19.30 2.51 -14.60
CA ALA A 16 20.50 1.74 -14.95
C ALA A 16 20.64 0.53 -13.99
N PRO A 17 21.09 -0.65 -14.47
CA PRO A 17 21.35 -1.80 -13.61
C PRO A 17 22.46 -1.43 -12.61
N ARG A 18 22.08 -1.21 -11.36
CA ARG A 18 23.03 -0.92 -10.29
C ARG A 18 23.70 -2.23 -9.85
N LYS A 19 25.03 -2.31 -9.94
CA LYS A 19 25.80 -3.32 -9.19
C LYS A 19 25.41 -3.22 -7.70
N GLN A 20 24.99 -4.33 -7.09
CA GLN A 20 24.64 -4.37 -5.67
C GLN A 20 25.93 -4.49 -4.84
N LEU A 21 26.34 -3.38 -4.25
CA LEU A 21 27.15 -3.39 -3.03
C LEU A 21 26.18 -3.47 -1.86
N ALA A 22 26.51 -4.28 -0.84
CA ALA A 22 25.66 -4.52 0.32
C ALA A 22 25.16 -3.20 0.91
N THR A 23 23.86 -2.94 0.75
CA THR A 23 23.24 -1.72 1.24
C THR A 23 22.97 -1.86 2.72
N LYS A 24 23.60 -1.01 3.53
CA LYS A 24 23.21 -0.76 4.92
C LYS A 24 21.71 -0.40 4.94
N ALA A 25 20.90 -1.14 5.68
CA ALA A 25 19.46 -0.92 5.73
C ALA A 25 19.15 0.47 6.31
N ALA A 26 18.73 1.39 5.45
CA ALA A 26 18.19 2.68 5.88
C ALA A 26 16.80 2.42 6.50
N ARG A 27 16.67 2.74 7.79
CA ARG A 27 15.37 2.75 8.49
C ARG A 27 14.52 3.88 7.89
N LYS A 28 13.20 3.68 7.93
CA LYS A 28 12.16 4.55 7.34
C LYS A 28 12.58 6.02 7.30
N SER A 29 12.72 6.58 6.10
CA SER A 29 12.84 8.02 5.91
C SER A 29 11.59 8.71 6.44
N ALA A 30 11.74 9.92 6.99
CA ALA A 30 10.62 10.82 7.23
C ALA A 30 9.75 10.90 5.96
N PRO A 31 8.41 10.89 6.07
CA PRO A 31 7.56 10.98 4.88
C PRO A 31 7.94 12.26 4.13
N ALA A 32 8.15 12.16 2.82
CA ALA A 32 8.29 13.32 1.96
C ALA A 32 7.12 14.27 2.28
N THR A 33 7.43 15.55 2.52
CA THR A 33 6.48 16.59 2.92
C THR A 33 5.43 16.82 1.82
N GLY A 34 4.42 15.96 1.82
CA GLY A 34 3.23 16.00 0.97
C GLY A 34 2.13 15.24 1.70
N GLY A 35 0.91 15.81 1.72
CA GLY A 35 -0.19 15.32 2.55
C GLY A 35 -0.40 13.81 2.45
N VAL A 36 -0.19 13.11 3.56
CA VAL A 36 -0.45 11.67 3.66
C VAL A 36 -1.96 11.46 3.48
N LYS A 37 -2.34 10.59 2.53
CA LYS A 37 -3.75 10.19 2.36
C LYS A 37 -4.27 9.70 3.72
N LYS A 38 -5.40 10.26 4.16
CA LYS A 38 -6.00 9.90 5.46
C LYS A 38 -6.10 8.37 5.57
N PRO A 39 -5.62 7.77 6.68
CA PRO A 39 -5.82 6.36 6.93
C PRO A 39 -7.31 6.01 6.83
N HIS A 40 -7.60 4.85 6.26
CA HIS A 40 -8.97 4.36 6.20
C HIS A 40 -9.49 4.14 7.63
N ARG A 41 -10.63 4.76 7.95
CA ARG A 41 -11.34 4.55 9.22
C ARG A 41 -12.61 3.78 8.93
N TYR A 42 -12.83 2.70 9.67
CA TYR A 42 -14.07 1.95 9.59
C TYR A 42 -15.26 2.78 10.05
N ARG A 43 -16.44 2.43 9.56
CA ARG A 43 -17.70 3.03 10.01
C ARG A 43 -17.95 2.68 11.48
N PRO A 44 -18.57 3.58 12.26
CA PRO A 44 -18.99 3.25 13.62
C PRO A 44 -19.85 1.98 13.61
N GLY A 45 -19.63 1.10 14.58
CA GLY A 45 -20.31 -0.20 14.68
C GLY A 45 -19.64 -1.36 13.93
N THR A 46 -18.75 -1.10 12.94
CA THR A 46 -18.07 -2.18 12.19
C THR A 46 -17.23 -3.07 13.10
N VAL A 47 -16.37 -2.44 13.93
CA VAL A 47 -15.50 -3.16 14.85
C VAL A 47 -16.31 -3.86 15.93
N ALA A 48 -17.38 -3.22 16.43
CA ALA A 48 -18.25 -3.80 17.45
C ALA A 48 -19.05 -5.01 16.96
N LEU A 49 -19.37 -5.09 15.66
CA LEU A 49 -19.98 -6.27 15.04
C LEU A 49 -18.93 -7.36 14.81
N GLN A 50 -17.76 -7.00 14.29
CA GLN A 50 -16.64 -7.92 14.07
C GLN A 50 -16.22 -8.62 15.37
N GLU A 51 -16.03 -7.87 16.46
CA GLU A 51 -15.65 -8.43 17.77
C GLU A 51 -16.73 -9.32 18.38
N ARG A 52 -18.01 -9.06 18.08
CA ARG A 52 -19.13 -9.89 18.53
C ARG A 52 -19.16 -11.22 17.79
N GLU A 53 -19.03 -11.19 16.47
CA GLU A 53 -18.98 -12.41 15.66
C GLU A 53 -17.70 -13.20 15.95
N GLU A 54 -16.54 -12.55 16.10
CA GLU A 54 -15.28 -13.21 16.47
C GLU A 54 -15.38 -13.96 17.79
N LYS A 55 -15.93 -13.32 18.85
CA LYS A 55 -16.14 -13.97 20.15
C LYS A 55 -17.17 -15.11 20.06
N ARG A 56 -18.21 -14.95 19.24
CA ARG A 56 -19.21 -16.00 19.00
C ARG A 56 -18.59 -17.21 18.31
N GLU A 57 -17.75 -17.01 17.30
CA GLU A 57 -17.03 -18.09 16.61
C GLU A 57 -16.03 -18.76 17.56
N LEU A 58 -15.20 -17.99 18.28
CA LEU A 58 -14.25 -18.53 19.27
C LEU A 58 -14.95 -19.36 20.37
N GLY A 59 -16.13 -18.93 20.82
CA GLY A 59 -16.94 -19.68 21.78
C GLY A 59 -17.48 -21.01 21.25
N LYS A 60 -17.66 -21.16 19.93
CA LYS A 60 -18.01 -22.46 19.31
C LYS A 60 -16.85 -23.44 19.36
N TYR A 61 -15.60 -22.95 19.28
CA TYR A 61 -14.40 -23.80 19.29
C TYR A 61 -13.95 -24.22 20.70
N HIS A 62 -14.40 -23.54 21.76
CA HIS A 62 -14.05 -23.86 23.16
C HIS A 62 -15.11 -24.71 23.88
N LYS A 63 -16.15 -25.17 23.18
CA LYS A 63 -17.17 -26.06 23.74
C LYS A 63 -16.80 -27.52 23.45
N THR A 64 -15.82 -28.03 24.21
CA THR A 64 -15.53 -29.46 24.38
C THR A 64 -16.18 -29.97 25.66
#